data_AF-A0AAP2E236-F1
#
_entry.id   AF-A0AAP2E236-F1
#
_cell.length_a   1.000
_cell.length_b   1.000
_cell.length_c   1.000
_cell.angle_alpha   90.00
_cell.angle_beta   90.00
_cell.angle_gamma   90.00
#
_symmetry.space_group_name_H-M   'P 1'
#
loop_
_entity.id
_entity.type
_entity.pdbx_description
1 polymer ?
#
loop_
_entity_poly.entity_id
_entity_poly.type
_entity_poly.pdbx_seq_one_letter_code
_entity_poly.pdbx_strand_id
1 'polypeptide(L)'
;MNGWVDGTWSLDNGEAWMSVSGQGIVYTADYGITWQHLPIVETKQQRYSALYFNTKKEGIVGSLWNLIGYTDDNCRHWQRMPTPLDQKAYTKTNRSARPEINDIAIFRDYFLVTQESMVFFTHRDSIYWKALPGYVGFNTDANNDVLYLIKDNNRVVRADDHLEAIHQYPKASIPQARFCRNGSLFTTNGREVVQYKNDNSLRVAPMTSDKLARVAPVIFGYYEMGQFAVAENKIYQAPLSADGRESNDWEEVLTLPFTVKDPEKLSYLSPDELLYRVSDDSLCYYNIKTETVDIASLSALFAKLETNGVTSITFSQGSQGCFHGYSQDLVYTLQGTQYILTEQTSDDEEVKPIKPGAREIDAAVVDALLHRIIRPDPKRVTVHDLGFTTADFVRCKKDIRHYQQGETSKKKKKKSSRFEDTDDRFFFNKNKLDFDRLVALVDSIPVVDSLTLEHALLEQARQFISTTSNWIKIELKDNQNNILEITHRYYSVNSFCLPWKLEIRNATTTSMDLEITRFMQTYCPGLIPGSNKVPLLHSLVRMMYK
;
A
#
# COMPACT_ATOMS: atom_id res chain seq x y z
N MET A 1 -10.19 20.30 19.85
CA MET A 1 -9.31 19.13 20.02
C MET A 1 -8.51 19.00 18.73
N ASN A 2 -7.19 19.03 18.80
CA ASN A 2 -6.32 18.99 17.62
C ASN A 2 -5.39 17.78 17.75
N GLY A 3 -5.44 16.85 16.79
CA GLY A 3 -4.60 15.66 16.80
C GLY A 3 -5.13 14.58 15.84
N TRP A 4 -4.26 13.63 15.51
CA TRP A 4 -4.63 12.47 14.70
C TRP A 4 -5.50 11.51 15.50
N VAL A 5 -6.57 10.99 14.89
CA VAL A 5 -7.39 9.93 15.45
C VAL A 5 -6.71 8.59 15.16
N ASP A 6 -6.37 7.86 16.22
CA ASP A 6 -5.67 6.57 16.10
C ASP A 6 -6.60 5.36 16.15
N GLY A 7 -7.75 5.50 16.79
CA GLY A 7 -8.73 4.43 16.94
C GLY A 7 -10.06 4.94 17.45
N THR A 8 -11.15 4.27 17.08
CA THR A 8 -12.52 4.64 17.44
C THR A 8 -13.35 3.41 17.79
N TRP A 9 -14.37 3.61 18.62
CA TRP A 9 -15.39 2.60 18.92
C TRP A 9 -16.73 3.28 19.18
N SER A 10 -17.84 2.69 18.75
CA SER A 10 -19.17 3.27 18.95
C SER A 10 -20.24 2.23 19.21
N LEU A 11 -21.27 2.66 19.95
CA LEU A 11 -22.46 1.89 20.28
C LEU A 11 -23.68 2.46 19.55
N ASP A 12 -24.75 1.67 19.47
CA ASP A 12 -26.00 2.06 18.81
C ASP A 12 -26.76 3.17 19.56
N ASN A 13 -26.49 3.33 20.85
CA ASN A 13 -27.13 4.35 21.70
C ASN A 13 -26.48 5.75 21.59
N GLY A 14 -25.57 5.95 20.63
CA GLY A 14 -24.88 7.24 20.42
C GLY A 14 -23.64 7.44 21.30
N GLU A 15 -23.28 6.47 22.13
CA GLU A 15 -22.03 6.51 22.88
C GLU A 15 -20.85 6.13 21.97
N ALA A 16 -19.74 6.87 22.09
CA ALA A 16 -18.53 6.56 21.35
C ALA A 16 -17.26 6.97 22.10
N TRP A 17 -16.16 6.26 21.80
CA TRP A 17 -14.82 6.51 22.29
C TRP A 17 -13.88 6.72 21.12
N MET A 18 -12.91 7.60 21.32
CA MET A 18 -11.92 7.93 20.31
C MET A 18 -10.57 8.16 20.97
N SER A 19 -9.51 7.55 20.44
CA SER A 19 -8.14 7.84 20.83
C SER A 19 -7.56 8.92 19.93
N VAL A 20 -7.07 10.00 20.54
CA VAL A 20 -6.45 11.14 19.87
C VAL A 20 -4.96 11.19 20.25
N SER A 21 -4.09 11.11 19.25
CA SER A 21 -2.64 11.07 19.42
C SER A 21 -2.16 12.21 20.30
N GLY A 22 -1.51 11.87 21.41
CA GLY A 22 -0.97 12.84 22.38
C GLY A 22 -2.01 13.53 23.27
N GLN A 23 -3.32 13.30 23.05
CA GLN A 23 -4.41 13.86 23.87
C GLN A 23 -5.21 12.80 24.64
N GLY A 24 -4.98 11.52 24.37
CA GLY A 24 -5.58 10.42 25.11
C GLY A 24 -6.91 9.94 24.54
N ILE A 25 -7.80 9.47 25.40
CA ILE A 25 -9.12 8.96 24.99
C ILE A 25 -10.17 10.05 25.28
N VAL A 26 -11.06 10.28 24.32
CA VAL A 26 -12.23 11.14 24.46
C VAL A 26 -13.50 10.33 24.29
N TYR A 27 -14.59 10.80 24.88
CA TYR A 27 -15.88 10.11 24.88
C TYR A 27 -17.03 11.08 24.62
N THR A 28 -18.06 10.57 23.94
CA THR A 28 -19.35 11.22 23.73
C THR A 28 -20.47 10.30 24.20
N ALA A 29 -21.57 10.89 24.68
CA ALA A 29 -22.81 10.19 25.02
C ALA A 29 -23.99 10.63 24.14
N ASP A 30 -23.75 11.50 23.17
CA ASP A 30 -24.78 12.26 22.46
C ASP A 30 -24.48 12.31 20.96
N TYR A 31 -24.10 11.16 20.38
CA TYR A 31 -23.85 11.01 18.94
C TYR A 31 -22.74 11.93 18.42
N GLY A 32 -21.77 12.27 19.28
CA GLY A 32 -20.63 13.10 18.93
C GLY A 32 -20.89 14.60 18.96
N ILE A 33 -22.02 15.06 19.52
CA ILE A 33 -22.32 16.48 19.70
C ILE A 33 -21.36 17.10 20.73
N THR A 34 -21.13 16.41 21.85
CA THR A 34 -20.16 16.84 22.87
C THR A 34 -19.14 15.75 23.17
N TRP A 35 -17.93 16.19 23.56
CA TRP A 35 -16.80 15.30 23.82
C TRP A 35 -16.10 15.68 25.13
N GLN A 36 -15.82 14.69 25.96
CA GLN A 36 -15.06 14.82 27.21
C GLN A 36 -13.77 14.02 27.17
N HIS A 37 -12.70 14.57 27.74
CA HIS A 37 -11.45 13.83 27.93
C HIS A 37 -11.59 12.82 29.06
N LEU A 38 -11.09 11.62 28.82
CA LEU A 38 -11.01 10.55 29.80
C LEU A 38 -9.56 10.34 30.24
N PRO A 39 -9.33 9.86 31.49
CA PRO A 39 -8.03 9.38 31.91
C PRO A 39 -7.47 8.33 30.95
N ILE A 40 -6.15 8.23 30.88
CA ILE A 40 -5.43 7.26 30.05
C ILE A 40 -4.65 6.27 30.91
N VAL A 41 -4.37 5.08 30.36
CA VAL A 41 -3.71 3.97 31.08
C VAL A 41 -2.35 4.39 31.67
N GLU A 42 -1.55 5.14 30.91
CA GLU A 42 -0.26 5.66 31.35
C GLU A 42 -0.06 7.10 30.87
N THR A 43 0.67 7.91 31.65
CA THR A 43 0.90 9.35 31.40
C THR A 43 1.85 9.65 30.24
N LYS A 44 2.48 8.63 29.65
CA LYS A 44 3.31 8.79 28.45
C LYS A 44 2.44 8.78 27.20
N GLN A 45 2.86 9.48 26.15
CA GLN A 45 2.19 9.52 24.85
C GLN A 45 2.08 8.12 24.23
N GLN A 46 1.00 7.41 24.55
CA GLN A 46 0.57 6.18 23.88
C GLN A 46 -0.40 6.54 22.76
N ARG A 47 -0.42 5.72 21.71
CA ARG A 47 -1.38 5.79 20.61
C ARG A 47 -2.17 4.51 20.68
N TYR A 48 -3.43 4.62 21.11
CA TYR A 48 -4.34 3.48 21.20
C TYR A 48 -5.05 3.33 19.86
N SER A 49 -4.74 2.24 19.16
CA SER A 49 -5.28 1.95 17.82
C SER A 49 -6.42 0.94 17.87
N ALA A 50 -6.44 0.07 18.88
CA ALA A 50 -7.48 -0.92 19.09
C ALA A 50 -8.31 -0.53 20.32
N LEU A 51 -9.60 -0.26 20.12
CA LEU A 51 -10.55 0.05 21.20
C LEU A 51 -11.73 -0.91 21.10
N TYR A 52 -12.22 -1.37 22.25
CA TYR A 52 -13.46 -2.12 22.36
C TYR A 52 -14.18 -1.72 23.65
N PHE A 53 -15.47 -1.40 23.56
CA PHE A 53 -16.34 -1.14 24.71
C PHE A 53 -17.67 -1.88 24.57
N ASN A 54 -18.15 -2.47 25.66
CA ASN A 54 -19.47 -3.11 25.69
C ASN A 54 -20.56 -2.13 26.15
N THR A 55 -21.81 -2.58 26.11
CA THR A 55 -22.98 -1.78 26.55
C THR A 55 -23.00 -1.46 28.05
N LYS A 56 -22.14 -2.10 28.85
CA LYS A 56 -21.92 -1.79 30.27
C LYS A 56 -20.81 -0.77 30.50
N LYS A 57 -20.22 -0.23 29.42
CA LYS A 57 -19.05 0.68 29.44
C LYS A 57 -17.79 0.06 30.04
N GLU A 58 -17.74 -1.25 30.06
CA GLU A 58 -16.50 -1.98 30.24
C GLU A 58 -15.69 -1.87 28.95
N GLY A 59 -14.40 -1.60 29.08
CA GLY A 59 -13.53 -1.26 27.96
C GLY A 59 -12.19 -1.96 28.02
N ILE A 60 -11.66 -2.25 26.85
CA ILE A 60 -10.29 -2.73 26.69
C ILE A 60 -9.64 -2.01 25.51
N VAL A 61 -8.39 -1.57 25.69
CA VAL A 61 -7.64 -0.79 24.70
C VAL A 61 -6.26 -1.37 24.47
N GLY A 62 -5.81 -1.32 23.22
CA GLY A 62 -4.50 -1.79 22.76
C GLY A 62 -3.71 -0.65 22.12
N SER A 63 -2.43 -0.54 22.45
CA SER A 63 -1.54 0.48 21.89
C SER A 63 -0.59 -0.02 20.80
N LEU A 64 -0.06 0.91 20.02
CA LEU A 64 1.03 0.67 19.07
C LEU A 64 2.37 0.27 19.73
N TRP A 65 2.48 0.29 21.06
CA TRP A 65 3.73 0.05 21.80
C TRP A 65 3.59 -0.99 22.91
N ASN A 66 2.92 -2.11 22.62
CA ASN A 66 2.80 -3.26 23.53
C ASN A 66 2.19 -2.92 24.89
N LEU A 67 1.01 -2.32 24.87
CA LEU A 67 0.25 -2.02 26.07
C LEU A 67 -1.21 -2.43 25.88
N ILE A 68 -1.76 -3.10 26.90
CA ILE A 68 -3.19 -3.37 27.03
C ILE A 68 -3.68 -2.71 28.31
N GLY A 69 -4.76 -1.92 28.20
CA GLY A 69 -5.49 -1.35 29.32
C GLY A 69 -6.90 -1.92 29.40
N TYR A 70 -7.38 -2.14 30.61
CA TYR A 70 -8.74 -2.58 30.91
C TYR A 70 -9.42 -1.59 31.87
N THR A 71 -10.72 -1.37 31.70
CA THR A 71 -11.56 -0.55 32.58
C THR A 71 -12.94 -1.19 32.69
N ASP A 72 -13.53 -1.15 33.88
CA ASP A 72 -14.91 -1.56 34.14
C ASP A 72 -15.84 -0.36 34.43
N ASP A 73 -15.32 0.86 34.29
CA ASP A 73 -15.97 2.08 34.77
C ASP A 73 -15.86 3.26 33.81
N ASN A 74 -15.87 2.97 32.51
CA ASN A 74 -15.78 3.97 31.45
C ASN A 74 -14.51 4.82 31.51
N CYS A 75 -13.36 4.16 31.63
CA CYS A 75 -12.02 4.77 31.63
C CYS A 75 -11.72 5.67 32.85
N ARG A 76 -12.54 5.65 33.91
CA ARG A 76 -12.23 6.43 35.12
C ARG A 76 -11.03 5.84 35.84
N HIS A 77 -10.95 4.51 35.87
CA HIS A 77 -9.79 3.76 36.33
C HIS A 77 -9.32 2.77 35.26
N TRP A 78 -8.01 2.59 35.18
CA TRP A 78 -7.37 1.68 34.24
C TRP A 78 -6.54 0.64 34.98
N GLN A 79 -6.75 -0.62 34.63
CA GLN A 79 -5.88 -1.73 34.95
C GLN A 79 -4.98 -2.03 33.76
N ARG A 80 -3.66 -1.92 33.95
CA ARG A 80 -2.69 -2.40 32.96
C ARG A 80 -2.65 -3.93 32.98
N MET A 81 -2.80 -4.55 31.83
CA MET A 81 -2.66 -6.00 31.67
C MET A 81 -1.32 -6.33 31.01
N PRO A 82 -0.63 -7.41 31.42
CA PRO A 82 0.52 -7.91 30.67
C PRO A 82 0.05 -8.34 29.27
N THR A 83 0.86 -8.10 28.25
CA THR A 83 0.56 -8.52 26.86
C THR A 83 0.97 -9.97 26.60
N PRO A 84 0.50 -10.61 25.50
CA PRO A 84 1.03 -11.89 25.06
C PRO A 84 2.56 -11.87 24.93
N LEU A 85 3.13 -10.77 24.44
CA LEU A 85 4.58 -10.60 24.33
C LEU A 85 5.26 -10.52 25.71
N ASP A 86 4.71 -9.78 26.67
CA ASP A 86 5.27 -9.68 28.03
C ASP A 86 5.30 -11.04 28.73
N GLN A 87 4.27 -11.85 28.51
CA GLN A 87 4.15 -13.22 29.04
C GLN A 87 4.91 -14.26 28.21
N LYS A 88 5.54 -13.86 27.10
CA LYS A 88 6.25 -14.75 26.17
C LYS A 88 5.35 -15.86 25.61
N ALA A 89 4.06 -15.55 25.41
CA ALA A 89 3.11 -16.45 24.74
C ALA A 89 3.50 -16.73 23.28
N TYR A 90 4.36 -15.88 22.71
CA TYR A 90 4.99 -16.08 21.41
C TYR A 90 6.38 -15.42 21.38
N THR A 91 7.14 -15.66 20.30
CA THR A 91 8.43 -14.99 20.07
C THR A 91 8.24 -13.95 18.97
N LYS A 92 8.56 -12.69 19.25
CA LYS A 92 8.55 -11.64 18.23
C LYS A 92 9.53 -11.97 17.10
N THR A 93 8.97 -12.25 15.93
CA THR A 93 9.67 -12.66 14.73
C THR A 93 10.00 -11.41 13.90
N ASN A 94 9.12 -10.42 13.80
CA ASN A 94 9.43 -9.13 13.20
C ASN A 94 9.90 -8.13 14.26
N ARG A 95 11.23 -8.01 14.41
CA ARG A 95 11.87 -7.15 15.43
C ARG A 95 11.88 -5.67 15.09
N SER A 96 11.72 -5.30 13.82
CA SER A 96 11.68 -3.90 13.38
C SER A 96 10.29 -3.30 13.49
N ALA A 97 9.25 -4.11 13.27
CA ALA A 97 7.88 -3.71 13.51
C ALA A 97 7.62 -3.46 14.99
N ARG A 98 6.74 -2.49 15.25
CA ARG A 98 6.25 -2.24 16.59
C ARG A 98 5.50 -3.49 17.10
N PRO A 99 5.57 -3.80 18.41
CA PRO A 99 4.75 -4.84 19.03
C PRO A 99 3.32 -4.33 19.30
N GLU A 100 2.66 -3.87 18.25
CA GLU A 100 1.31 -3.30 18.30
C GLU A 100 0.23 -4.33 18.59
N ILE A 101 -0.81 -3.89 19.30
CA ILE A 101 -2.06 -4.63 19.48
C ILE A 101 -3.02 -4.18 18.38
N ASN A 102 -3.37 -5.08 17.48
CA ASN A 102 -4.07 -4.76 16.23
C ASN A 102 -5.59 -4.80 16.38
N ASP A 103 -6.10 -5.79 17.12
CA ASP A 103 -7.51 -5.95 17.45
C ASP A 103 -7.63 -6.34 18.92
N ILE A 104 -8.77 -5.99 19.51
CA ILE A 104 -9.05 -6.30 20.90
C ILE A 104 -10.55 -6.51 21.11
N ALA A 105 -10.91 -7.41 22.02
CA ALA A 105 -12.31 -7.63 22.39
C ALA A 105 -12.45 -8.22 23.79
N ILE A 106 -13.65 -8.04 24.33
CA ILE A 106 -14.16 -8.79 25.48
C ILE A 106 -15.23 -9.71 24.90
N PHE A 107 -15.15 -11.02 25.16
CA PHE A 107 -16.19 -11.96 24.78
C PHE A 107 -16.45 -12.88 25.97
N ARG A 108 -17.60 -12.68 26.63
CA ARG A 108 -18.00 -13.42 27.84
C ARG A 108 -16.90 -13.38 28.92
N ASP A 109 -16.33 -14.54 29.23
CA ASP A 109 -15.30 -14.71 30.25
C ASP A 109 -13.88 -14.54 29.71
N TYR A 110 -13.73 -14.12 28.45
CA TYR A 110 -12.44 -14.00 27.77
C TYR A 110 -12.13 -12.57 27.34
N PHE A 111 -10.85 -12.22 27.45
CA PHE A 111 -10.25 -11.17 26.64
C PHE A 111 -9.59 -11.80 25.41
N LEU A 112 -9.73 -11.15 24.26
CA LEU A 112 -9.07 -11.53 23.02
C LEU A 112 -8.23 -10.36 22.50
N VAL A 113 -7.05 -10.67 21.95
CA VAL A 113 -6.17 -9.69 21.30
C VAL A 113 -5.59 -10.28 20.03
N THR A 114 -5.34 -9.43 19.04
CA THR A 114 -4.39 -9.77 17.97
C THR A 114 -3.06 -9.05 18.18
N GLN A 115 -1.98 -9.81 18.09
CA GLN A 115 -0.63 -9.29 18.17
C GLN A 115 0.25 -10.08 17.20
N GLU A 116 0.98 -9.39 16.32
CA GLU A 116 1.84 -10.02 15.29
C GLU A 116 1.11 -11.03 14.39
N SER A 117 -0.10 -10.64 13.95
CA SER A 117 -1.01 -11.45 13.11
C SER A 117 -1.45 -12.78 13.72
N MET A 118 -1.33 -12.93 15.05
CA MET A 118 -1.83 -14.06 15.81
C MET A 118 -2.97 -13.63 16.72
N VAL A 119 -3.95 -14.52 16.91
CA VAL A 119 -5.02 -14.37 17.91
C VAL A 119 -4.57 -14.99 19.23
N PHE A 120 -4.71 -14.25 20.33
CA PHE A 120 -4.54 -14.74 21.69
C PHE A 120 -5.81 -14.53 22.49
N PHE A 121 -6.04 -15.40 23.47
CA PHE A 121 -7.13 -15.29 24.41
C PHE A 121 -6.65 -15.55 25.85
N THR A 122 -7.37 -15.03 26.82
CA THR A 122 -7.17 -15.31 28.24
C THR A 122 -8.50 -15.24 28.98
N HIS A 123 -8.66 -16.01 30.05
CA HIS A 123 -9.78 -15.83 30.97
C HIS A 123 -9.65 -14.49 31.70
N ARG A 124 -10.76 -13.82 32.00
CA ARG A 124 -10.80 -12.49 32.64
C ARG A 124 -10.26 -12.51 34.06
N ASP A 125 -10.60 -13.55 34.83
CA ASP A 125 -10.14 -13.70 36.23
C ASP A 125 -8.66 -14.10 36.36
N SER A 126 -8.03 -14.55 35.28
CA SER A 126 -6.64 -15.00 35.31
C SER A 126 -5.96 -14.71 33.97
N ILE A 127 -5.21 -13.60 33.94
CA ILE A 127 -4.52 -13.14 32.73
C ILE A 127 -3.33 -14.06 32.44
N TYR A 128 -3.55 -15.04 31.57
CA TYR A 128 -2.57 -15.96 31.02
C TYR A 128 -2.88 -16.20 29.53
N TRP A 129 -2.21 -15.46 28.66
CA TRP A 129 -2.45 -15.46 27.22
C TRP A 129 -2.08 -16.79 26.58
N LYS A 130 -3.05 -17.39 25.88
CA LYS A 130 -2.88 -18.59 25.06
C LYS A 130 -3.14 -18.24 23.61
N ALA A 131 -2.31 -18.75 22.71
CA ALA A 131 -2.54 -18.61 21.28
C ALA A 131 -3.77 -19.43 20.87
N LEU A 132 -4.62 -18.87 20.01
CA LEU A 132 -5.72 -19.58 19.35
C LEU A 132 -5.25 -19.98 17.93
N PRO A 133 -4.77 -21.22 17.73
CA PRO A 133 -4.13 -21.61 16.48
C PRO A 133 -5.13 -21.66 15.31
N GLY A 134 -4.67 -21.31 14.11
CA GLY A 134 -5.48 -21.38 12.88
C GLY A 134 -6.30 -20.12 12.58
N TYR A 135 -6.23 -19.10 13.45
CA TYR A 135 -6.93 -17.84 13.30
C TYR A 135 -6.00 -16.64 13.28
N VAL A 136 -6.36 -15.63 12.48
CA VAL A 136 -5.61 -14.39 12.27
C VAL A 136 -6.40 -13.14 12.67
N GLY A 137 -7.67 -13.30 13.07
CA GLY A 137 -8.51 -12.22 13.57
C GLY A 137 -9.81 -12.72 14.18
N PHE A 138 -10.55 -11.82 14.81
CA PHE A 138 -11.85 -12.08 15.42
C PHE A 138 -12.71 -10.82 15.44
N ASN A 139 -14.02 -10.99 15.62
CA ASN A 139 -14.96 -9.90 15.82
C ASN A 139 -16.13 -10.38 16.73
N THR A 140 -16.53 -9.53 17.67
CA THR A 140 -17.72 -9.70 18.53
C THR A 140 -18.49 -8.38 18.59
N ASP A 141 -19.77 -8.44 18.88
CA ASP A 141 -20.57 -7.24 19.13
C ASP A 141 -20.40 -6.73 20.56
N ALA A 142 -20.94 -5.53 20.83
CA ALA A 142 -20.89 -4.88 22.13
C ALA A 142 -21.74 -5.55 23.23
N ASN A 143 -22.59 -6.51 22.86
CA ASN A 143 -23.38 -7.30 23.81
C ASN A 143 -22.67 -8.59 24.22
N ASN A 144 -21.62 -8.99 23.48
CA ASN A 144 -20.89 -10.24 23.64
C ASN A 144 -21.74 -11.48 23.34
N ASP A 145 -22.71 -11.35 22.44
CA ASP A 145 -23.67 -12.42 22.14
C ASP A 145 -23.09 -13.46 21.17
N VAL A 146 -22.14 -13.06 20.33
CA VAL A 146 -21.57 -13.90 19.26
C VAL A 146 -20.10 -13.61 19.03
N LEU A 147 -19.33 -14.66 18.73
CA LEU A 147 -17.94 -14.55 18.31
C LEU A 147 -17.77 -15.09 16.89
N TYR A 148 -17.14 -14.28 16.03
CA TYR A 148 -16.66 -14.71 14.73
C TYR A 148 -15.13 -14.76 14.76
N LEU A 149 -14.56 -15.84 14.24
CA LEU A 149 -13.11 -16.01 14.08
C LEU A 149 -12.77 -16.07 12.59
N ILE A 150 -11.57 -15.58 12.25
CA ILE A 150 -11.10 -15.45 10.87
C ILE A 150 -9.87 -16.33 10.67
N LYS A 151 -9.95 -17.28 9.73
CA LYS A 151 -8.83 -18.14 9.34
C LYS A 151 -7.84 -17.40 8.45
N ASP A 152 -6.62 -17.93 8.33
CA ASP A 152 -5.55 -17.38 7.50
C ASP A 152 -5.90 -17.25 6.00
N ASN A 153 -6.78 -18.12 5.50
CA ASN A 153 -7.34 -18.07 4.15
C ASN A 153 -8.57 -17.16 4.00
N ASN A 154 -8.80 -16.25 4.97
CA ASN A 154 -9.92 -15.32 5.08
C ASN A 154 -11.31 -15.98 5.21
N ARG A 155 -11.40 -17.27 5.57
CA ARG A 155 -12.69 -17.89 5.90
C ARG A 155 -13.18 -17.45 7.28
N VAL A 156 -14.45 -17.12 7.36
CA VAL A 156 -15.16 -16.79 8.60
C VAL A 156 -15.72 -18.07 9.24
N VAL A 157 -15.54 -18.21 10.54
CA VAL A 157 -16.26 -19.20 11.35
C VAL A 157 -16.98 -18.52 12.50
N ARG A 158 -18.14 -19.05 12.90
CA ARG A 158 -18.79 -18.71 14.16
C ARG A 158 -18.27 -19.64 15.25
N ALA A 159 -17.94 -19.09 16.41
CA ALA A 159 -17.47 -19.85 17.56
C ALA A 159 -18.51 -19.87 18.68
N ASP A 160 -18.40 -20.87 19.55
CA ASP A 160 -19.14 -20.93 20.81
C ASP A 160 -18.41 -20.21 21.95
N ASP A 161 -18.95 -20.36 23.16
CA ASP A 161 -18.46 -19.72 24.38
C ASP A 161 -17.12 -20.31 24.86
N HIS A 162 -16.71 -21.45 24.31
CA HIS A 162 -15.42 -22.09 24.55
C HIS A 162 -14.40 -21.78 23.43
N LEU A 163 -14.74 -20.84 22.52
CA LEU A 163 -13.95 -20.45 21.36
C LEU A 163 -13.79 -21.57 20.31
N GLU A 164 -14.64 -22.59 20.36
CA GLU A 164 -14.65 -23.68 19.39
C GLU A 164 -15.52 -23.34 18.17
N ALA A 165 -15.04 -23.67 16.98
CA ALA A 165 -15.78 -23.37 15.74
C ALA A 165 -17.02 -24.27 15.61
N ILE A 166 -18.20 -23.66 15.62
CA ILE A 166 -19.50 -24.35 15.50
C ILE A 166 -20.13 -24.22 14.11
N HIS A 167 -19.67 -23.25 13.30
CA HIS A 167 -20.11 -23.10 11.92
C HIS A 167 -19.03 -22.45 11.06
N GLN A 168 -18.90 -22.90 9.80
CA GLN A 168 -17.99 -22.29 8.82
C GLN A 168 -18.79 -21.76 7.64
N TYR A 169 -18.65 -20.48 7.36
CA TYR A 169 -19.30 -19.85 6.23
C TYR A 169 -18.54 -20.12 4.92
N PRO A 170 -19.23 -20.04 3.77
CA PRO A 170 -18.58 -20.01 2.46
C PRO A 170 -17.52 -18.91 2.39
N LYS A 171 -16.45 -19.14 1.61
CA LYS A 171 -15.41 -18.14 1.39
C LYS A 171 -16.00 -16.96 0.61
N ALA A 172 -15.95 -15.77 1.19
CA ALA A 172 -16.24 -14.52 0.51
C ALA A 172 -14.95 -13.85 -0.02
N SER A 173 -15.10 -12.77 -0.76
CA SER A 173 -14.00 -11.89 -1.17
C SER A 173 -13.21 -11.36 0.04
N ILE A 174 -11.95 -10.99 -0.18
CA ILE A 174 -11.09 -10.41 0.85
C ILE A 174 -11.70 -9.08 1.34
N PRO A 175 -12.02 -8.96 2.64
CA PRO A 175 -12.66 -7.75 3.15
C PRO A 175 -11.65 -6.62 3.35
N GLN A 176 -12.01 -5.41 2.95
CA GLN A 176 -11.31 -4.17 3.29
C GLN A 176 -11.61 -3.73 4.73
N ALA A 177 -12.84 -3.96 5.21
CA ALA A 177 -13.26 -3.63 6.57
C ALA A 177 -14.19 -4.69 7.15
N ARG A 178 -14.22 -4.78 8.48
CA ARG A 178 -15.01 -5.75 9.25
C ARG A 178 -15.55 -5.10 10.53
N PHE A 179 -16.80 -5.35 10.88
CA PHE A 179 -17.37 -4.95 12.17
C PHE A 179 -18.49 -5.90 12.58
N CYS A 180 -18.69 -6.07 13.88
CA CYS A 180 -19.81 -6.87 14.42
C CYS A 180 -20.85 -5.96 15.07
N ARG A 181 -22.12 -6.20 14.74
CA ARG A 181 -23.26 -5.50 15.33
C ARG A 181 -24.50 -6.40 15.29
N ASN A 182 -25.31 -6.36 16.34
CA ASN A 182 -26.57 -7.12 16.43
C ASN A 182 -26.41 -8.62 16.11
N GLY A 183 -25.45 -9.30 16.75
CA GLY A 183 -25.21 -10.72 16.53
C GLY A 183 -24.68 -11.09 15.13
N SER A 184 -24.34 -10.11 14.28
CA SER A 184 -23.89 -10.35 12.91
C SER A 184 -22.52 -9.73 12.66
N LEU A 185 -21.68 -10.45 11.90
CA LEU A 185 -20.47 -9.88 11.32
C LEU A 185 -20.82 -9.28 9.96
N PHE A 186 -20.38 -8.05 9.74
CA PHE A 186 -20.44 -7.37 8.46
C PHE A 186 -19.03 -7.21 7.90
N THR A 187 -18.88 -7.50 6.62
CA THR A 187 -17.63 -7.28 5.89
C THR A 187 -17.92 -6.58 4.58
N THR A 188 -17.02 -5.69 4.14
CA THR A 188 -17.13 -5.01 2.84
C THR A 188 -15.82 -5.10 2.06
N ASN A 189 -15.93 -5.16 0.74
CA ASN A 189 -14.82 -5.08 -0.23
C ASN A 189 -14.92 -3.82 -1.13
N GLY A 190 -15.79 -2.87 -0.77
CA GLY A 190 -16.10 -1.67 -1.56
C GLY A 190 -17.16 -1.87 -2.65
N ARG A 191 -17.58 -3.11 -2.95
CA ARG A 191 -18.62 -3.43 -3.95
C ARG A 191 -19.87 -4.03 -3.33
N GLU A 192 -19.69 -4.84 -2.29
CA GLU A 192 -20.76 -5.52 -1.57
C GLU A 192 -20.52 -5.48 -0.07
N VAL A 193 -21.63 -5.55 0.68
CA VAL A 193 -21.64 -5.88 2.10
C VAL A 193 -22.09 -7.32 2.25
N VAL A 194 -21.26 -8.12 2.91
CA VAL A 194 -21.60 -9.49 3.32
C VAL A 194 -21.93 -9.47 4.80
N GLN A 195 -23.11 -9.96 5.14
CA GLN A 195 -23.58 -10.15 6.51
C GLN A 195 -23.56 -11.65 6.83
N TYR A 196 -22.75 -12.04 7.80
CA TYR A 196 -22.73 -13.37 8.41
C TYR A 196 -23.61 -13.32 9.66
N LYS A 197 -24.70 -14.07 9.67
CA LYS A 197 -25.73 -14.02 10.72
C LYS A 197 -25.56 -15.14 11.74
N ASN A 198 -25.97 -14.88 12.98
CA ASN A 198 -25.92 -15.86 14.08
C ASN A 198 -26.75 -17.14 13.84
N ASP A 199 -27.76 -17.08 12.98
CA ASP A 199 -28.56 -18.22 12.51
C ASP A 199 -27.85 -19.09 11.46
N ASN A 200 -26.56 -18.84 11.22
CA ASN A 200 -25.70 -19.48 10.22
C ASN A 200 -26.05 -19.16 8.76
N SER A 201 -26.95 -18.21 8.51
CA SER A 201 -27.21 -17.73 7.15
C SER A 201 -26.23 -16.63 6.74
N LEU A 202 -26.09 -16.45 5.42
CA LEU A 202 -25.26 -15.41 4.81
C LEU A 202 -26.14 -14.57 3.90
N ARG A 203 -26.03 -13.24 4.03
CA ARG A 203 -26.68 -12.28 3.14
C ARG A 203 -25.63 -11.45 2.45
N VAL A 204 -25.66 -11.44 1.12
CA VAL A 204 -24.88 -10.53 0.31
C VAL A 204 -25.81 -9.42 -0.16
N ALA A 205 -25.40 -8.18 0.03
CA ALA A 205 -26.07 -7.02 -0.55
C ALA A 205 -25.05 -6.21 -1.35
N PRO A 206 -25.32 -5.87 -2.62
CA PRO A 206 -24.50 -4.89 -3.31
C PRO A 206 -24.54 -3.57 -2.53
N MET A 207 -23.42 -2.85 -2.50
CA MET A 207 -23.40 -1.50 -1.98
C MET A 207 -24.09 -0.60 -3.01
N THR A 208 -25.30 -0.16 -2.68
CA THR A 208 -26.11 0.74 -3.50
C THR A 208 -26.27 2.08 -2.80
N SER A 209 -26.49 3.15 -3.57
CA SER A 209 -26.71 4.49 -3.05
C SER A 209 -28.11 4.97 -3.45
N ASP A 210 -28.90 5.44 -2.49
CA ASP A 210 -30.22 6.06 -2.71
C ASP A 210 -30.10 7.43 -3.40
N LYS A 211 -28.87 7.90 -3.64
CA LYS A 211 -28.60 9.00 -4.57
C LYS A 211 -28.89 8.52 -5.99
N LEU A 212 -30.18 8.44 -6.33
CA LEU A 212 -30.84 8.39 -7.66
C LEU A 212 -29.86 8.47 -8.83
N ALA A 213 -28.99 7.46 -9.06
CA ALA A 213 -27.73 7.58 -9.82
C ALA A 213 -27.34 9.04 -10.14
N ARG A 214 -27.27 9.91 -9.11
CA ARG A 214 -26.65 11.21 -9.30
C ARG A 214 -25.21 10.79 -9.32
N VAL A 215 -24.68 10.55 -10.51
CA VAL A 215 -23.28 10.23 -10.70
C VAL A 215 -22.57 11.36 -9.97
N ALA A 216 -22.12 11.08 -8.75
CA ALA A 216 -21.37 12.04 -7.98
C ALA A 216 -20.13 12.26 -8.84
N PRO A 217 -19.81 13.52 -9.19
CA PRO A 217 -18.65 13.77 -10.02
C PRO A 217 -17.44 13.05 -9.42
N VAL A 218 -16.81 12.18 -10.20
CA VAL A 218 -15.61 11.44 -9.79
C VAL A 218 -14.40 12.30 -10.15
N ILE A 219 -13.58 12.63 -9.17
CA ILE A 219 -12.40 13.47 -9.36
C ILE A 219 -11.42 12.79 -10.33
N PHE A 220 -10.96 13.52 -11.32
CA PHE A 220 -9.98 13.05 -12.31
C PHE A 220 -8.81 14.02 -12.51
N GLY A 221 -8.82 15.18 -11.84
CA GLY A 221 -7.75 16.17 -11.92
C GLY A 221 -7.82 17.22 -10.82
N TYR A 222 -6.70 17.89 -10.59
CA TYR A 222 -6.59 19.01 -9.65
C TYR A 222 -6.00 20.24 -10.38
N TYR A 223 -6.36 21.43 -9.92
CA TYR A 223 -5.72 22.69 -10.29
C TYR A 223 -5.35 23.44 -9.01
N GLU A 224 -4.60 24.55 -9.13
CA GLU A 224 -3.95 25.24 -8.00
C GLU A 224 -4.86 25.50 -6.79
N MET A 225 -6.15 25.76 -7.02
CA MET A 225 -7.13 26.09 -5.98
C MET A 225 -8.37 25.20 -5.99
N GLY A 226 -8.34 24.05 -6.68
CA GLY A 226 -9.53 23.23 -6.86
C GLY A 226 -9.32 21.89 -7.54
N GLN A 227 -10.42 21.29 -7.92
CA GLN A 227 -10.49 19.94 -8.44
C GLN A 227 -11.49 19.84 -9.59
N PHE A 228 -11.19 18.95 -10.54
CA PHE A 228 -12.07 18.58 -11.63
C PHE A 228 -12.64 17.20 -11.40
N ALA A 229 -13.91 17.05 -11.69
CA ALA A 229 -14.62 15.79 -11.55
C ALA A 229 -15.57 15.55 -12.71
N VAL A 230 -15.87 14.29 -13.02
CA VAL A 230 -16.73 13.91 -14.15
C VAL A 230 -17.89 13.06 -13.68
N ALA A 231 -19.07 13.36 -14.22
CA ALA A 231 -20.25 12.54 -14.06
C ALA A 231 -20.94 12.40 -15.41
N GLU A 232 -21.03 11.15 -15.90
CA GLU A 232 -21.53 10.83 -17.23
C GLU A 232 -20.75 11.57 -18.32
N ASN A 233 -21.38 12.54 -19.00
CA ASN A 233 -20.75 13.38 -20.00
C ASN A 233 -20.49 14.81 -19.49
N LYS A 234 -20.60 15.07 -18.19
CA LYS A 234 -20.44 16.42 -17.62
C LYS A 234 -19.20 16.51 -16.77
N ILE A 235 -18.45 17.59 -16.95
CA ILE A 235 -17.29 17.96 -16.16
C ILE A 235 -17.70 19.06 -15.19
N TYR A 236 -17.26 18.89 -13.95
CA TYR A 236 -17.51 19.77 -12.84
C TYR A 236 -16.17 20.27 -12.29
N GLN A 237 -16.18 21.48 -11.74
CA GLN A 237 -15.10 22.00 -10.92
C GLN A 237 -15.63 22.28 -9.51
N ALA A 238 -14.76 22.15 -8.51
CA ALA A 238 -15.03 22.63 -7.16
C ALA A 238 -13.74 23.23 -6.59
N PRO A 239 -13.82 24.33 -5.81
CA PRO A 239 -12.67 24.84 -5.09
C PRO A 239 -12.23 23.83 -4.01
N LEU A 240 -10.95 23.85 -3.65
CA LEU A 240 -10.52 23.24 -2.40
C LEU A 240 -10.99 24.13 -1.23
N SER A 241 -11.34 23.53 -0.10
CA SER A 241 -11.62 24.27 1.12
C SER A 241 -10.38 25.02 1.60
N ALA A 242 -10.56 26.00 2.49
CA ALA A 242 -9.47 26.80 3.04
C ALA A 242 -8.38 25.97 3.76
N ASP A 243 -8.68 24.74 4.17
CA ASP A 243 -7.75 23.77 4.75
C ASP A 243 -7.28 22.69 3.74
N GLY A 244 -7.49 22.92 2.45
CA GLY A 244 -7.00 22.09 1.34
C GLY A 244 -7.78 20.79 1.13
N ARG A 245 -8.98 20.64 1.70
CA ARG A 245 -9.83 19.46 1.50
C ARG A 245 -10.74 19.62 0.30
N GLU A 246 -11.18 18.50 -0.24
CA GLU A 246 -12.12 18.42 -1.35
C GLU A 246 -13.47 19.05 -0.96
N SER A 247 -13.95 20.02 -1.75
CA SER A 247 -15.30 20.58 -1.59
C SER A 247 -16.31 19.78 -2.42
N ASN A 248 -17.56 19.76 -1.97
CA ASN A 248 -18.70 19.23 -2.71
C ASN A 248 -19.51 20.32 -3.45
N ASP A 249 -19.00 21.56 -3.48
CA ASP A 249 -19.62 22.69 -4.17
C ASP A 249 -19.28 22.64 -5.67
N TRP A 250 -19.87 21.65 -6.35
CA TRP A 250 -19.61 21.39 -7.76
C TRP A 250 -20.34 22.37 -8.67
N GLU A 251 -19.59 23.00 -9.58
CA GLU A 251 -20.10 23.80 -10.69
C GLU A 251 -19.84 23.04 -12.00
N GLU A 252 -20.87 22.85 -12.82
CA GLU A 252 -20.70 22.29 -14.17
C GLU A 252 -19.97 23.30 -15.06
N VAL A 253 -18.85 22.86 -15.66
CA VAL A 253 -18.01 23.73 -16.51
C VAL A 253 -17.99 23.32 -17.97
N LEU A 254 -18.29 22.05 -18.26
CA LEU A 254 -18.23 21.52 -19.61
C LEU A 254 -19.16 20.32 -19.76
N THR A 255 -19.90 20.26 -20.86
CA THR A 255 -20.58 19.04 -21.31
C THR A 255 -19.81 18.44 -22.48
N LEU A 256 -19.33 17.21 -22.31
CA LEU A 256 -18.67 16.41 -23.34
C LEU A 256 -19.70 15.85 -24.34
N PRO A 257 -19.30 15.67 -25.61
CA PRO A 257 -20.14 15.05 -26.63
C PRO A 257 -20.24 13.52 -26.49
N PHE A 258 -19.62 12.94 -25.46
CA PHE A 258 -19.61 11.51 -25.17
C PHE A 258 -19.71 11.23 -23.67
N THR A 259 -20.25 10.06 -23.32
CA THR A 259 -20.33 9.60 -21.93
C THR A 259 -19.02 8.97 -21.49
N VAL A 260 -18.48 9.43 -20.36
CA VAL A 260 -17.36 8.82 -19.65
C VAL A 260 -17.88 7.69 -18.79
N LYS A 261 -17.55 6.44 -19.17
CA LYS A 261 -17.98 5.24 -18.45
C LYS A 261 -17.05 4.90 -17.28
N ASP A 262 -15.76 5.14 -17.48
CA ASP A 262 -14.69 4.86 -16.52
C ASP A 262 -13.97 6.18 -16.18
N PRO A 263 -14.43 6.96 -15.18
CA PRO A 263 -13.80 8.24 -14.81
C PRO A 263 -12.30 8.16 -14.51
N GLU A 264 -11.83 7.04 -13.97
CA GLU A 264 -10.40 6.77 -13.70
C GLU A 264 -9.53 6.70 -14.98
N LYS A 265 -10.16 6.62 -16.15
CA LYS A 265 -9.49 6.65 -17.46
C LYS A 265 -9.49 8.03 -18.08
N LEU A 266 -10.11 9.02 -17.45
CA LEU A 266 -10.07 10.42 -17.86
C LEU A 266 -8.89 11.12 -17.18
N SER A 267 -8.23 12.03 -17.89
CA SER A 267 -7.15 12.84 -17.35
C SER A 267 -7.23 14.24 -17.92
N TYR A 268 -7.03 15.24 -17.05
CA TYR A 268 -6.87 16.63 -17.44
C TYR A 268 -5.43 16.85 -17.92
N LEU A 269 -5.24 17.26 -19.17
CA LEU A 269 -3.89 17.51 -19.72
C LEU A 269 -3.54 19.00 -19.65
N SER A 270 -4.47 19.84 -20.05
CA SER A 270 -4.31 21.29 -20.13
C SER A 270 -5.68 21.96 -20.11
N PRO A 271 -5.77 23.30 -20.00
CA PRO A 271 -7.03 24.03 -20.07
C PRO A 271 -7.89 23.72 -21.29
N ASP A 272 -7.28 23.29 -22.39
CA ASP A 272 -7.96 23.06 -23.66
C ASP A 272 -8.03 21.57 -24.04
N GLU A 273 -7.47 20.63 -23.27
CA GLU A 273 -7.35 19.23 -23.70
C GLU A 273 -7.58 18.21 -22.56
N LEU A 274 -8.41 17.21 -22.84
CA LEU A 274 -8.64 16.04 -21.99
C LEU A 274 -8.17 14.75 -22.69
N LEU A 275 -7.66 13.80 -21.93
CA LEU A 275 -7.38 12.45 -22.39
C LEU A 275 -8.41 11.48 -21.80
N TYR A 276 -9.08 10.70 -22.65
CA TYR A 276 -9.88 9.56 -22.23
C TYR A 276 -9.31 8.26 -22.81
N ARG A 277 -8.91 7.33 -21.95
CA ARG A 277 -8.43 6.00 -22.37
C ARG A 277 -9.61 5.07 -22.58
N VAL A 278 -9.84 4.66 -23.83
CA VAL A 278 -10.95 3.75 -24.17
C VAL A 278 -10.58 2.31 -23.87
N SER A 279 -9.33 1.93 -24.14
CA SER A 279 -8.71 0.64 -23.80
C SER A 279 -7.25 0.87 -23.42
N ASP A 280 -6.50 -0.21 -23.21
CA ASP A 280 -5.07 -0.12 -22.89
C ASP A 280 -4.24 0.52 -24.03
N ASP A 281 -4.70 0.41 -25.28
CA ASP A 281 -4.02 0.98 -26.44
C ASP A 281 -4.79 2.14 -27.10
N SER A 282 -6.11 2.24 -26.95
CA SER A 282 -6.92 3.27 -27.63
C SER A 282 -7.09 4.52 -26.78
N LEU A 283 -6.69 5.68 -27.33
CA LEU A 283 -6.66 6.98 -26.66
C LEU A 283 -7.51 8.00 -27.41
N CYS A 284 -8.32 8.77 -26.69
CA CYS A 284 -9.09 9.88 -27.24
C CYS A 284 -8.65 11.19 -26.59
N TYR A 285 -8.03 12.07 -27.36
CA TYR A 285 -7.68 13.43 -26.96
C TYR A 285 -8.83 14.35 -27.40
N TYR A 286 -9.57 14.89 -26.42
CA TYR A 286 -10.67 15.81 -26.68
C TYR A 286 -10.20 17.25 -26.47
N ASN A 287 -10.21 18.05 -27.54
CA ASN A 287 -9.96 19.47 -27.44
C ASN A 287 -11.25 20.20 -27.05
N ILE A 288 -11.23 20.85 -25.89
CA ILE A 288 -12.38 21.54 -25.31
C ILE A 288 -12.78 22.76 -26.15
N LYS A 289 -11.81 23.49 -26.70
CA LYS A 289 -12.03 24.75 -27.42
C LYS A 289 -12.56 24.55 -28.83
N THR A 290 -12.05 23.56 -29.54
CA THR A 290 -12.45 23.26 -30.93
C THR A 290 -13.52 22.18 -31.02
N GLU A 291 -13.85 21.52 -29.90
CA GLU A 291 -14.77 20.39 -29.80
C GLU A 291 -14.37 19.21 -30.72
N THR A 292 -13.08 19.09 -31.04
CA THR A 292 -12.55 18.04 -31.91
C THR A 292 -11.96 16.90 -31.09
N VAL A 293 -12.12 15.68 -31.58
CA VAL A 293 -11.47 14.49 -31.02
C VAL A 293 -10.31 14.08 -31.93
N ASP A 294 -9.11 13.97 -31.36
CA ASP A 294 -7.99 13.26 -31.96
C ASP A 294 -7.90 11.85 -31.36
N ILE A 295 -7.98 10.83 -32.21
CA ILE A 295 -7.87 9.44 -31.78
C ILE A 295 -6.46 8.96 -32.11
N ALA A 296 -5.75 8.53 -31.09
CA ALA A 296 -4.44 7.91 -31.22
C ALA A 296 -4.45 6.52 -30.60
N SER A 297 -3.44 5.73 -30.92
CA SER A 297 -3.10 4.59 -30.11
C SER A 297 -1.79 4.81 -29.36
N LEU A 298 -1.66 4.21 -28.18
CA LEU A 298 -0.42 4.24 -27.41
C LEU A 298 0.74 3.68 -28.24
N SER A 299 0.50 2.57 -28.95
CA SER A 299 1.44 1.98 -29.89
C SER A 299 1.85 2.95 -31.01
N ALA A 300 0.92 3.73 -31.56
CA ALA A 300 1.23 4.74 -32.58
C ALA A 300 2.01 5.94 -32.02
N LEU A 301 1.75 6.36 -30.78
CA LEU A 301 2.52 7.41 -30.11
C LEU A 301 3.97 6.97 -29.90
N PHE A 302 4.18 5.73 -29.46
CA PHE A 302 5.52 5.16 -29.35
C PHE A 302 6.22 5.02 -30.70
N ALA A 303 5.54 4.53 -31.73
CA ALA A 303 6.10 4.44 -33.07
C ALA A 303 6.48 5.81 -33.64
N LYS A 304 5.68 6.85 -33.37
CA LYS A 304 6.02 8.23 -33.76
C LYS A 304 7.32 8.71 -33.13
N LEU A 305 7.51 8.47 -31.83
CA LEU A 305 8.75 8.81 -31.13
C LEU A 305 9.97 8.13 -31.77
N GLU A 306 9.85 6.84 -32.12
CA GLU A 306 10.88 6.08 -32.83
C GLU A 306 11.19 6.69 -34.21
N THR A 307 10.17 7.05 -34.98
CA THR A 307 10.36 7.64 -36.32
C THR A 307 10.87 9.08 -36.31
N ASN A 308 10.52 9.87 -35.31
CA ASN A 308 10.92 11.27 -35.20
C ASN A 308 12.39 11.43 -34.80
N GLY A 309 12.95 10.42 -34.14
CA GLY A 309 14.32 10.43 -33.62
C GLY A 309 14.41 11.21 -32.30
N VAL A 310 15.04 10.58 -31.32
CA VAL A 310 15.30 11.22 -30.02
C VAL A 310 16.39 12.29 -30.20
N THR A 311 16.23 13.43 -29.54
CA THR A 311 17.16 14.58 -29.61
C THR A 311 17.76 14.91 -28.25
N SER A 312 17.08 14.53 -27.17
CA SER A 312 17.58 14.70 -25.81
C SER A 312 17.18 13.52 -24.93
N ILE A 313 18.07 13.19 -23.99
CA ILE A 313 17.89 12.17 -22.97
C ILE A 313 18.16 12.81 -21.62
N THR A 314 17.18 12.72 -20.71
CA THR A 314 17.35 13.18 -19.33
C THR A 314 17.33 11.98 -18.40
N PHE A 315 18.36 11.85 -17.55
CA PHE A 315 18.31 10.95 -16.40
C PHE A 315 18.01 11.78 -15.16
N SER A 316 17.03 11.36 -14.37
CA SER A 316 16.68 12.09 -13.16
C SER A 316 16.40 11.20 -11.95
N GLN A 317 16.60 11.79 -10.77
CA GLN A 317 16.17 11.23 -9.50
C GLN A 317 15.59 12.31 -8.62
N GLY A 318 14.74 11.92 -7.69
CA GLY A 318 14.26 12.86 -6.69
C GLY A 318 13.44 12.21 -5.60
N SER A 319 13.01 13.05 -4.67
CA SER A 319 12.20 12.67 -3.52
C SER A 319 11.23 13.78 -3.19
N GLN A 320 9.97 13.43 -2.99
CA GLN A 320 8.92 14.35 -2.57
C GLN A 320 8.22 13.79 -1.34
N GLY A 321 8.19 14.58 -0.26
CA GLY A 321 7.39 14.30 0.92
C GLY A 321 6.64 15.55 1.39
N CYS A 322 5.93 15.44 2.51
CA CYS A 322 5.18 16.58 3.07
C CYS A 322 6.07 17.76 3.49
N PHE A 323 7.36 17.53 3.74
CA PHE A 323 8.28 18.55 4.30
C PHE A 323 9.64 18.60 3.60
N HIS A 324 9.80 17.91 2.47
CA HIS A 324 11.02 17.93 1.68
C HIS A 324 10.71 17.65 0.21
N GLY A 325 11.55 18.18 -0.68
CA GLY A 325 11.45 18.02 -2.12
C GLY A 325 12.82 18.25 -2.72
N TYR A 326 13.30 17.32 -3.56
CA TYR A 326 14.45 17.58 -4.43
C TYR A 326 14.33 16.78 -5.73
N SER A 327 14.99 17.28 -6.77
CA SER A 327 15.17 16.68 -8.08
C SER A 327 16.56 17.01 -8.61
N GLN A 328 17.16 16.03 -9.28
CA GLN A 328 18.45 16.17 -9.95
C GLN A 328 18.34 15.60 -11.35
N ASP A 329 18.93 16.29 -12.33
CA ASP A 329 18.89 15.89 -13.73
C ASP A 329 20.29 15.84 -14.35
N LEU A 330 20.48 14.91 -15.28
CA LEU A 330 21.59 14.85 -16.23
C LEU A 330 21.00 14.87 -17.64
N VAL A 331 21.25 15.94 -18.39
CA VAL A 331 20.69 16.14 -19.73
C VAL A 331 21.76 15.89 -20.78
N TYR A 332 21.48 14.99 -21.71
CA TYR A 332 22.32 14.67 -22.85
C TYR A 332 21.63 15.10 -24.14
N THR A 333 22.31 15.88 -24.99
CA THR A 333 21.77 16.37 -26.26
C THR A 333 22.47 15.70 -27.43
N LEU A 334 21.72 15.29 -28.46
CA LEU A 334 22.26 14.68 -29.67
C LEU A 334 23.16 15.66 -30.43
N GLN A 335 24.41 15.25 -30.68
CA GLN A 335 25.38 15.95 -31.52
C GLN A 335 26.03 14.92 -32.46
N GLY A 336 25.65 14.98 -33.75
CA GLY A 336 26.07 13.98 -34.72
C GLY A 336 25.45 12.62 -34.44
N THR A 337 26.26 11.64 -34.03
CA THR A 337 25.83 10.26 -33.74
C THR A 337 25.87 9.91 -32.25
N GLN A 338 26.12 10.91 -31.39
CA GLN A 338 26.26 10.71 -29.96
C GLN A 338 25.42 11.72 -29.18
N TYR A 339 24.84 11.29 -28.07
CA TYR A 339 24.27 12.16 -27.07
C TYR A 339 25.37 12.60 -26.10
N ILE A 340 25.63 13.90 -26.02
CA ILE A 340 26.69 14.48 -25.18
C ILE A 340 26.05 15.14 -23.97
N LEU A 341 26.60 14.89 -22.77
CA LEU A 341 26.16 15.53 -21.54
C LEU A 341 26.34 17.05 -21.64
N THR A 342 25.24 17.79 -21.65
CA THR A 342 25.20 19.24 -21.81
C THR A 342 24.87 19.98 -20.52
N GLU A 343 24.08 19.37 -19.64
CA GLU A 343 23.59 20.02 -18.43
C GLU A 343 23.49 19.04 -17.26
N GLN A 344 23.72 19.57 -16.06
CA GLN A 344 23.54 18.88 -14.80
C GLN A 344 22.94 19.85 -13.79
N THR A 345 21.77 19.51 -13.26
CA THR A 345 21.03 20.35 -12.31
C THR A 345 20.80 19.61 -10.98
N SER A 346 20.71 20.38 -9.90
CA SER A 346 20.27 19.95 -8.57
C SER A 346 19.52 21.13 -7.96
N ASP A 347 18.27 20.92 -7.55
CA ASP A 347 17.47 21.94 -6.87
C ASP A 347 17.75 22.02 -5.35
N ASP A 348 18.55 21.08 -4.84
CA ASP A 348 19.02 21.01 -3.45
C ASP A 348 20.55 20.93 -3.40
N GLU A 349 21.18 21.87 -2.69
CA GLU A 349 22.64 21.95 -2.52
C GLU A 349 23.18 20.89 -1.52
N GLU A 350 22.34 20.34 -0.65
CA GLU A 350 22.74 19.35 0.36
C GLU A 350 22.79 17.92 -0.21
N VAL A 351 22.12 17.67 -1.34
CA VAL A 351 22.07 16.36 -1.98
C VAL A 351 23.26 16.17 -2.91
N LYS A 352 23.98 15.04 -2.77
CA LYS A 352 25.11 14.73 -3.65
C LYS A 352 24.64 14.65 -5.12
N PRO A 353 25.32 15.34 -6.05
CA PRO A 353 24.93 15.32 -7.45
C PRO A 353 25.06 13.93 -8.06
N ILE A 354 24.15 13.60 -8.99
CA ILE A 354 24.23 12.38 -9.80
C ILE A 354 25.58 12.34 -10.53
N LYS A 355 26.26 11.20 -10.47
CA LYS A 355 27.49 11.00 -11.24
C LYS A 355 27.15 10.29 -12.56
N PRO A 356 27.42 10.91 -13.73
CA PRO A 356 27.23 10.25 -15.01
C PRO A 356 28.16 9.05 -15.13
N GLY A 357 27.66 7.92 -15.66
CA GLY A 357 28.47 6.74 -15.98
C GLY A 357 29.31 6.93 -17.24
N ALA A 358 28.80 7.73 -18.19
CA ALA A 358 29.52 8.15 -19.39
C ALA A 358 29.16 9.61 -19.72
N ARG A 359 30.09 10.34 -20.36
CA ARG A 359 29.82 11.70 -20.89
C ARG A 359 29.15 11.68 -22.26
N GLU A 360 29.22 10.55 -22.95
CA GLU A 360 28.70 10.35 -24.30
C GLU A 360 27.95 9.02 -24.37
N ILE A 361 26.86 9.00 -25.13
CA ILE A 361 26.04 7.80 -25.37
C ILE A 361 25.83 7.67 -26.88
N ASP A 362 26.16 6.52 -27.46
CA ASP A 362 25.95 6.27 -28.88
C ASP A 362 24.45 6.26 -29.21
N ALA A 363 24.05 6.97 -30.27
CA ALA A 363 22.66 7.06 -30.66
C ALA A 363 22.02 5.71 -30.99
N ALA A 364 22.79 4.79 -31.58
CA ALA A 364 22.30 3.46 -31.91
C ALA A 364 21.88 2.65 -30.66
N VAL A 365 22.48 2.91 -29.50
CA VAL A 365 22.11 2.24 -28.24
C VAL A 365 20.76 2.74 -27.73
N VAL A 366 20.49 4.03 -27.89
CA VAL A 366 19.24 4.67 -27.49
C VAL A 366 18.10 4.22 -28.39
N ASP A 367 18.35 4.18 -29.71
CA ASP A 367 17.40 3.65 -30.69
C ASP A 367 17.08 2.16 -30.40
N ALA A 368 18.09 1.36 -30.06
CA ALA A 368 17.90 -0.05 -29.69
C ALA A 368 17.08 -0.21 -28.40
N LEU A 369 17.29 0.66 -27.39
CA LEU A 369 16.47 0.68 -26.17
C LEU A 369 15.02 1.02 -26.52
N LEU A 370 14.81 2.10 -27.26
CA LEU A 370 13.48 2.59 -27.64
C LEU A 370 12.71 1.52 -28.41
N HIS A 371 13.31 0.97 -29.47
CA HIS A 371 12.74 -0.10 -30.28
C HIS A 371 12.34 -1.33 -29.45
N ARG A 372 13.03 -1.59 -28.35
CA ARG A 372 12.75 -2.75 -27.49
C ARG A 372 11.62 -2.50 -26.50
N ILE A 373 11.59 -1.34 -25.84
CA ILE A 373 10.59 -1.05 -24.80
C ILE A 373 9.19 -0.77 -25.35
N ILE A 374 9.09 -0.38 -26.63
CA ILE A 374 7.82 -0.04 -27.29
C ILE A 374 7.17 -1.21 -28.03
N ARG A 375 7.75 -2.42 -27.95
CA ARG A 375 7.22 -3.59 -28.68
C ARG A 375 5.81 -3.95 -28.21
N PRO A 376 4.90 -4.29 -29.14
CA PRO A 376 3.52 -4.65 -28.80
C PRO A 376 3.38 -5.97 -28.02
N ASP A 377 4.40 -6.83 -28.03
CA ASP A 377 4.46 -8.04 -27.20
C ASP A 377 5.81 -8.08 -26.45
N PRO A 378 5.91 -7.39 -25.30
CA PRO A 378 7.15 -7.34 -24.54
C PRO A 378 7.49 -8.73 -24.01
N LYS A 379 8.76 -9.13 -24.15
CA LYS A 379 9.26 -10.39 -23.59
C LYS A 379 9.01 -10.39 -22.09
N ARG A 380 8.26 -11.39 -21.61
CA ARG A 380 8.06 -11.56 -20.15
C ARG A 380 9.38 -11.92 -19.48
N VAL A 381 9.61 -11.30 -18.32
CA VAL A 381 10.79 -11.58 -17.49
C VAL A 381 10.69 -12.99 -16.93
N THR A 382 11.80 -13.70 -16.98
CA THR A 382 11.99 -14.99 -16.28
C THR A 382 12.92 -14.81 -15.09
N VAL A 383 12.90 -15.76 -14.16
CA VAL A 383 13.85 -15.78 -13.04
C VAL A 383 15.30 -15.83 -13.53
N HIS A 384 15.54 -16.49 -14.68
CA HIS A 384 16.86 -16.53 -15.31
C HIS A 384 17.31 -15.14 -15.78
N ASP A 385 16.41 -14.32 -16.33
CA ASP A 385 16.77 -12.97 -16.82
C ASP A 385 17.23 -12.03 -15.69
N LEU A 386 16.76 -12.25 -14.45
CA LEU A 386 17.18 -11.51 -13.25
C LEU A 386 18.63 -11.83 -12.82
N GLY A 387 19.23 -12.89 -13.38
CA GLY A 387 20.63 -13.23 -13.18
C GLY A 387 20.99 -13.48 -11.71
N PHE A 388 20.11 -14.15 -10.96
CA PHE A 388 20.44 -14.60 -9.60
C PHE A 388 21.60 -15.59 -9.67
N THR A 389 22.59 -15.39 -8.80
CA THR A 389 23.74 -16.28 -8.66
C THR A 389 23.45 -17.38 -7.64
N THR A 390 24.22 -18.47 -7.68
CA THR A 390 24.18 -19.49 -6.61
C THR A 390 24.43 -18.87 -5.23
N ALA A 391 25.27 -17.84 -5.15
CA ALA A 391 25.55 -17.12 -3.90
C ALA A 391 24.31 -16.40 -3.36
N ASP A 392 23.44 -15.85 -4.23
CA ASP A 392 22.19 -15.19 -3.82
C ASP A 392 21.21 -16.20 -3.20
N PHE A 393 21.04 -17.37 -3.82
CA PHE A 393 20.19 -18.43 -3.27
C PHE A 393 20.73 -18.98 -1.95
N VAL A 394 22.04 -19.23 -1.88
CA VAL A 394 22.71 -19.66 -0.64
C VAL A 394 22.55 -18.59 0.45
N ARG A 395 22.67 -17.30 0.09
CA ARG A 395 22.49 -16.20 1.02
C ARG A 395 21.05 -16.11 1.53
N CYS A 396 20.06 -16.21 0.65
CA CYS A 396 18.64 -16.24 1.02
C CYS A 396 18.35 -17.38 2.02
N LYS A 397 18.82 -18.60 1.75
CA LYS A 397 18.70 -19.72 2.69
C LYS A 397 19.40 -19.45 4.01
N LYS A 398 20.61 -18.87 3.96
CA LYS A 398 21.37 -18.49 5.15
C LYS A 398 20.61 -17.43 5.97
N ASP A 399 19.95 -16.48 5.33
CA ASP A 399 19.16 -15.44 5.99
C ASP A 399 17.90 -16.03 6.64
N ILE A 400 17.22 -16.99 5.99
CA ILE A 400 16.12 -17.77 6.59
C ILE A 400 16.60 -18.57 7.81
N ARG A 401 17.75 -19.25 7.72
CA ARG A 401 18.33 -19.99 8.85
C ARG A 401 18.83 -19.07 9.95
N HIS A 402 19.38 -17.91 9.60
CA HIS A 402 19.77 -16.89 10.57
C HIS A 402 18.55 -16.34 11.30
N TYR A 403 17.44 -16.16 10.58
CA TYR A 403 16.16 -15.79 11.15
C TYR A 403 15.64 -16.84 12.15
N GLN A 404 15.68 -18.13 11.78
CA GLN A 404 15.38 -19.27 12.67
C GLN A 404 16.25 -19.27 13.94
N GLN A 405 17.55 -19.01 13.80
CA GLN A 405 18.48 -18.91 14.93
C GLN A 405 18.20 -17.68 15.78
N GLY A 406 17.78 -16.58 15.17
CA GLY A 406 17.32 -15.37 15.83
C GLY A 406 16.10 -15.63 16.70
N GLU A 407 15.13 -16.41 16.22
CA GLU A 407 13.97 -16.84 17.01
C GLU A 407 14.35 -17.70 18.22
N THR A 408 15.40 -18.51 18.10
CA THR A 408 15.82 -19.46 19.15
C THR A 408 16.87 -18.91 20.13
N SER A 409 17.54 -17.81 19.82
CA SER A 409 18.65 -17.27 20.63
C SER A 409 18.25 -16.15 21.59
N LYS A 410 18.39 -16.40 22.90
CA LYS A 410 18.09 -15.46 24.01
C LYS A 410 19.08 -14.27 24.17
N LYS A 411 20.01 -14.05 23.23
CA LYS A 411 21.07 -13.03 23.42
C LYS A 411 20.55 -11.62 23.16
N LYS A 412 20.56 -10.77 24.21
CA LYS A 412 20.40 -9.31 24.13
C LYS A 412 21.41 -8.74 23.13
N LYS A 413 20.98 -8.34 21.93
CA LYS A 413 21.79 -7.51 21.02
C LYS A 413 21.49 -6.04 21.28
N LYS A 414 22.53 -5.21 21.23
CA LYS A 414 22.49 -3.75 21.39
C LYS A 414 21.34 -3.16 20.56
N LYS A 415 20.67 -2.15 21.11
CA LYS A 415 19.71 -1.29 20.42
C LYS A 415 20.33 -0.85 19.08
N SER A 416 19.98 -1.50 17.97
CA SER A 416 20.17 -0.87 16.66
C SER A 416 19.18 0.30 16.64
N SER A 417 19.64 1.43 16.12
CA SER A 417 18.83 2.63 15.91
C SER A 417 17.50 2.25 15.27
N ARG A 418 16.43 2.91 15.73
CA ARG A 418 15.15 2.88 15.05
C ARG A 418 15.37 3.42 13.63
N PHE A 419 14.86 2.71 12.63
CA PHE A 419 14.69 3.11 11.23
C PHE A 419 15.84 2.92 10.23
N GLU A 420 17.03 2.45 10.62
CA GLU A 420 18.11 2.15 9.66
C GLU A 420 18.53 0.66 9.80
N ASP A 421 18.72 -0.05 8.68
CA ASP A 421 19.12 -1.48 8.52
C ASP A 421 18.05 -2.59 8.55
N THR A 422 16.92 -2.49 7.81
CA THR A 422 15.95 -3.61 7.77
C THR A 422 15.61 -4.23 6.42
N ASP A 423 16.04 -3.70 5.28
CA ASP A 423 15.70 -4.35 3.99
C ASP A 423 16.56 -5.57 3.64
N ASP A 424 17.73 -5.73 4.26
CA ASP A 424 18.63 -6.86 4.00
C ASP A 424 18.39 -8.10 4.86
N ARG A 425 17.45 -8.07 5.81
CA ARG A 425 17.20 -9.20 6.71
C ARG A 425 15.88 -9.89 6.38
N PHE A 426 15.94 -11.20 6.13
CA PHE A 426 14.73 -12.01 6.02
C PHE A 426 13.88 -11.86 7.28
N PHE A 427 12.60 -11.58 7.10
CA PHE A 427 11.60 -11.57 8.16
C PHE A 427 10.28 -12.10 7.62
N PHE A 428 9.47 -12.65 8.51
CA PHE A 428 8.14 -13.16 8.21
C PHE A 428 7.22 -12.85 9.41
N ASN A 429 6.12 -12.12 9.18
CA ASN A 429 5.15 -11.76 10.22
C ASN A 429 4.24 -12.94 10.58
N LYS A 430 4.82 -14.10 10.93
CA LYS A 430 4.11 -15.32 11.31
C LYS A 430 4.99 -16.14 12.25
N ASN A 431 4.41 -16.64 13.34
CA ASN A 431 5.08 -17.57 14.25
C ASN A 431 4.93 -19.02 13.78
N LYS A 432 5.73 -19.93 14.37
CA LYS A 432 5.72 -21.38 14.06
C LYS A 432 5.91 -21.64 12.57
N LEU A 433 6.85 -20.94 11.95
CA LEU A 433 7.20 -21.13 10.55
C LEU A 433 7.79 -22.52 10.34
N ASP A 434 7.40 -23.15 9.23
CA ASP A 434 8.11 -24.29 8.69
C ASP A 434 9.34 -23.77 7.92
N PHE A 435 10.45 -23.62 8.65
CA PHE A 435 11.70 -23.12 8.10
C PHE A 435 12.30 -24.05 7.04
N ASP A 436 12.04 -25.35 7.12
CA ASP A 436 12.51 -26.30 6.12
C ASP A 436 11.71 -26.13 4.83
N ARG A 437 10.40 -25.91 4.91
CA ARG A 437 9.57 -25.50 3.77
C ARG A 437 10.02 -24.16 3.20
N LEU A 438 10.30 -23.15 4.03
CA LEU A 438 10.80 -21.84 3.54
C LEU A 438 12.11 -22.00 2.77
N VAL A 439 13.05 -22.81 3.27
CA VAL A 439 14.31 -23.11 2.58
C VAL A 439 14.07 -23.89 1.28
N ALA A 440 13.16 -24.86 1.28
CA ALA A 440 12.79 -25.61 0.08
C ALA A 440 12.12 -24.71 -0.99
N LEU A 441 11.35 -23.71 -0.57
CA LEU A 441 10.78 -22.73 -1.49
C LEU A 441 11.86 -21.93 -2.23
N VAL A 442 12.99 -21.63 -1.57
CA VAL A 442 14.13 -20.99 -2.26
C VAL A 442 14.62 -21.84 -3.44
N ASP A 443 14.64 -23.16 -3.28
CA ASP A 443 15.03 -24.10 -4.35
C ASP A 443 14.02 -24.19 -5.49
N SER A 444 12.76 -23.81 -5.24
CA SER A 444 11.73 -23.77 -6.27
C SER A 444 11.70 -22.47 -7.09
N ILE A 445 12.36 -21.40 -6.62
CA ILE A 445 12.38 -20.11 -7.32
C ILE A 445 12.89 -20.23 -8.77
N PRO A 446 13.98 -20.96 -9.09
CA PRO A 446 14.48 -21.07 -10.46
C PRO A 446 13.46 -21.60 -11.49
N VAL A 447 12.42 -22.30 -11.04
CA VAL A 447 11.38 -22.89 -11.90
C VAL A 447 10.03 -22.17 -11.83
N VAL A 448 9.98 -21.01 -11.16
CA VAL A 448 8.77 -20.15 -11.13
C VAL A 448 8.50 -19.62 -12.54
N ASP A 449 7.26 -19.76 -12.99
CA ASP A 449 6.84 -19.28 -14.31
C ASP A 449 6.77 -17.75 -14.36
N SER A 450 6.85 -17.19 -15.57
CA SER A 450 6.89 -15.74 -15.77
C SER A 450 5.64 -15.00 -15.29
N LEU A 451 4.44 -15.61 -15.31
CA LEU A 451 3.22 -14.94 -14.84
C LEU A 451 3.25 -14.80 -13.32
N THR A 452 3.64 -15.86 -12.62
CA THR A 452 3.81 -15.83 -11.16
C THR A 452 4.87 -14.81 -10.76
N LEU A 453 6.00 -14.75 -11.48
CA LEU A 453 7.05 -13.75 -11.25
C LEU A 453 6.58 -12.31 -11.52
N GLU A 454 5.81 -12.09 -12.59
CA GLU A 454 5.30 -10.77 -12.93
C GLU A 454 4.30 -10.27 -11.87
N HIS A 455 3.36 -11.13 -11.47
CA HIS A 455 2.45 -10.84 -10.38
C HIS A 455 3.21 -10.52 -9.08
N ALA A 456 4.29 -11.25 -8.81
CA ALA A 456 5.14 -11.01 -7.66
C ALA A 456 5.77 -9.62 -7.63
N LEU A 457 6.32 -9.19 -8.75
CA LEU A 457 6.96 -7.89 -8.92
C LEU A 457 5.93 -6.75 -8.86
N LEU A 458 4.76 -6.93 -9.47
CA LEU A 458 3.65 -5.97 -9.41
C LEU A 458 3.11 -5.80 -7.98
N GLU A 459 2.91 -6.88 -7.24
CA GLU A 459 2.46 -6.82 -5.85
C GLU A 459 3.48 -6.14 -4.94
N GLN A 460 4.78 -6.34 -5.19
CA GLN A 460 5.82 -5.61 -4.47
C GLN A 460 5.76 -4.11 -4.75
N ALA A 461 5.54 -3.72 -6.01
CA ALA A 461 5.41 -2.31 -6.40
C ALA A 461 4.17 -1.62 -5.80
N ARG A 462 3.10 -2.40 -5.56
CA ARG A 462 1.85 -1.91 -4.96
C ARG A 462 1.91 -1.71 -3.44
N GLN A 463 2.92 -2.22 -2.74
CA GLN A 463 3.07 -2.04 -1.29
C GLN A 463 3.51 -0.61 -0.88
N PHE A 464 3.23 0.37 -1.73
CA PHE A 464 3.58 1.76 -1.56
C PHE A 464 2.54 2.47 -0.67
N ILE A 465 2.78 2.50 0.63
CA ILE A 465 2.01 3.35 1.55
C ILE A 465 3.00 4.21 2.32
N SER A 466 3.34 5.36 1.76
CA SER A 466 4.24 6.35 2.36
C SER A 466 3.82 7.75 1.94
N THR A 467 3.96 8.72 2.84
CA THR A 467 3.83 10.16 2.54
C THR A 467 5.03 10.71 1.76
N THR A 468 6.09 9.92 1.61
CA THR A 468 7.28 10.24 0.84
C THR A 468 7.37 9.33 -0.39
N SER A 469 7.56 9.92 -1.56
CA SER A 469 7.78 9.24 -2.84
C SER A 469 9.13 9.58 -3.42
N ASN A 470 9.98 8.57 -3.59
CA ASN A 470 11.22 8.69 -4.37
C ASN A 470 10.97 8.23 -5.81
N TRP A 471 11.75 8.75 -6.75
CA TRP A 471 11.73 8.29 -8.14
C TRP A 471 13.13 8.24 -8.76
N ILE A 472 13.26 7.36 -9.75
CA ILE A 472 14.30 7.37 -10.78
C ILE A 472 13.58 7.43 -12.13
N LYS A 473 14.04 8.27 -13.05
CA LYS A 473 13.38 8.50 -14.34
C LYS A 473 14.39 8.63 -15.49
N ILE A 474 13.97 8.17 -16.68
CA ILE A 474 14.56 8.51 -17.98
C ILE A 474 13.51 9.27 -18.77
N GLU A 475 13.89 10.38 -19.39
CA GLU A 475 13.06 11.08 -20.36
C GLU A 475 13.72 11.01 -21.73
N LEU A 476 12.95 10.59 -22.73
CA LEU A 476 13.37 10.60 -24.14
C LEU A 476 12.54 11.65 -24.87
N LYS A 477 13.19 12.70 -25.37
CA LYS A 477 12.55 13.81 -26.06
C LYS A 477 12.91 13.84 -27.53
N ASP A 478 11.92 13.81 -28.41
CA ASP A 478 12.14 13.90 -29.86
C ASP A 478 12.25 15.34 -30.38
N ASN A 479 12.51 15.48 -31.69
CA ASN A 479 12.62 16.78 -32.36
C ASN A 479 11.31 17.58 -32.44
N GLN A 480 10.17 16.95 -32.16
CA GLN A 480 8.84 17.55 -32.10
C GLN A 480 8.41 17.85 -30.66
N ASN A 481 9.33 17.71 -29.69
CA ASN A 481 9.08 17.92 -28.27
C ASN A 481 8.07 16.90 -27.66
N ASN A 482 7.86 15.74 -28.30
CA ASN A 482 7.19 14.62 -27.65
C ASN A 482 8.15 14.00 -26.63
N ILE A 483 7.63 13.70 -25.45
CA ILE A 483 8.41 13.18 -24.33
C ILE A 483 7.84 11.82 -23.92
N LEU A 484 8.70 10.81 -23.89
CA LEU A 484 8.45 9.55 -23.21
C LEU A 484 9.16 9.56 -21.87
N GLU A 485 8.39 9.50 -20.78
CA GLU A 485 8.89 9.31 -19.43
C GLU A 485 8.91 7.83 -19.05
N ILE A 486 10.03 7.37 -18.52
CA ILE A 486 10.25 5.99 -18.06
C ILE A 486 10.61 6.08 -16.58
N THR A 487 9.65 5.82 -15.69
CA THR A 487 9.77 6.14 -14.26
C THR A 487 9.63 4.90 -13.38
N HIS A 488 10.50 4.77 -12.38
CA HIS A 488 10.35 3.84 -11.27
C HIS A 488 10.18 4.64 -9.97
N ARG A 489 9.02 4.49 -9.31
CA ARG A 489 8.76 5.10 -7.99
C ARG A 489 8.96 4.06 -6.89
N TYR A 490 9.60 4.46 -5.80
CA TYR A 490 9.93 3.53 -4.72
C TYR A 490 9.96 4.18 -3.33
N TYR A 491 9.64 3.38 -2.32
CA TYR A 491 9.99 3.65 -0.92
C TYR A 491 11.32 2.95 -0.59
N SER A 492 11.43 1.67 -0.97
CA SER A 492 12.70 0.94 -1.08
C SER A 492 12.87 0.37 -2.49
N VAL A 493 14.03 0.63 -3.10
CA VAL A 493 14.35 0.20 -4.47
C VAL A 493 14.59 -1.31 -4.46
N ASN A 494 13.88 -2.09 -5.28
CA ASN A 494 14.35 -3.44 -5.58
C ASN A 494 15.53 -3.37 -6.56
N SER A 495 16.43 -4.35 -6.52
CA SER A 495 17.69 -4.32 -7.29
C SER A 495 17.57 -4.27 -8.80
N PHE A 496 16.35 -4.39 -9.32
CA PHE A 496 16.05 -4.41 -10.73
C PHE A 496 15.24 -3.19 -11.16
N CYS A 497 14.82 -2.31 -10.23
CA CYS A 497 13.91 -1.19 -10.48
C CYS A 497 12.66 -1.60 -11.28
N LEU A 498 12.15 -2.82 -11.06
CA LEU A 498 10.97 -3.33 -11.75
C LEU A 498 9.72 -3.20 -10.88
N PRO A 499 8.53 -2.96 -11.45
CA PRO A 499 8.28 -2.57 -12.84
C PRO A 499 8.67 -1.10 -13.12
N TRP A 500 8.81 -0.76 -14.40
CA TRP A 500 8.90 0.62 -14.89
C TRP A 500 7.54 1.10 -15.38
N LYS A 501 7.17 2.35 -15.09
CA LYS A 501 6.02 3.04 -15.68
C LYS A 501 6.49 3.77 -16.93
N LEU A 502 5.87 3.50 -18.07
CA LEU A 502 6.06 4.26 -19.31
C LEU A 502 4.92 5.26 -19.47
N GLU A 503 5.22 6.51 -19.78
CA GLU A 503 4.24 7.57 -19.95
C GLU A 503 4.57 8.45 -21.17
N ILE A 504 3.59 8.63 -22.07
CA ILE A 504 3.71 9.52 -23.22
C ILE A 504 2.38 10.25 -23.42
N ARG A 505 2.40 11.59 -23.47
CA ARG A 505 1.19 12.42 -23.50
C ARG A 505 0.14 11.98 -22.45
N ASN A 506 0.60 11.74 -21.22
CA ASN A 506 -0.14 11.23 -20.04
C ASN A 506 -0.84 9.86 -20.22
N ALA A 507 -0.66 9.19 -21.35
CA ALA A 507 -1.05 7.80 -21.51
C ALA A 507 0.02 6.91 -20.88
N THR A 508 -0.40 5.96 -20.04
CA THR A 508 0.52 5.19 -19.20
C THR A 508 0.39 3.69 -19.44
N THR A 509 1.53 3.00 -19.44
CA THR A 509 1.62 1.53 -19.43
C THR A 509 2.75 1.07 -18.51
N THR A 510 2.82 -0.23 -18.24
CA THR A 510 3.84 -0.82 -17.38
C THR A 510 4.80 -1.67 -18.21
N SER A 511 6.10 -1.49 -18.02
CA SER A 511 7.14 -2.30 -18.65
C SER A 511 7.91 -3.12 -17.63
N MET A 512 8.13 -4.37 -17.99
CA MET A 512 8.97 -5.31 -17.25
C MET A 512 10.35 -5.49 -17.90
N ASP A 513 10.68 -4.76 -18.97
CA ASP A 513 11.92 -5.00 -19.70
C ASP A 513 13.16 -4.57 -18.90
N LEU A 514 14.02 -5.55 -18.62
CA LEU A 514 15.27 -5.35 -17.88
C LEU A 514 16.30 -4.49 -18.63
N GLU A 515 16.15 -4.25 -19.94
CA GLU A 515 17.08 -3.35 -20.64
C GLU A 515 16.99 -1.91 -20.17
N ILE A 516 15.82 -1.46 -19.68
CA ILE A 516 15.73 -0.13 -19.07
C ILE A 516 16.72 -0.06 -17.89
N THR A 517 16.68 -1.07 -17.03
CA THR A 517 17.57 -1.17 -15.88
C THR A 517 19.04 -1.33 -16.29
N ARG A 518 19.34 -2.15 -17.31
CA ARG A 518 20.72 -2.36 -17.80
C ARG A 518 21.30 -1.09 -18.45
N PHE A 519 20.47 -0.37 -19.20
CA PHE A 519 20.81 0.92 -19.77
C PHE A 519 21.16 1.92 -18.67
N MET A 520 20.32 2.03 -17.64
CA MET A 520 20.59 2.85 -16.46
C MET A 520 21.88 2.45 -15.72
N GLN A 521 22.11 1.15 -15.52
CA GLN A 521 23.33 0.66 -14.88
C GLN A 521 24.60 1.00 -15.67
N THR A 522 24.49 1.11 -16.99
CA THR A 522 25.62 1.42 -17.86
C THR A 522 25.91 2.92 -17.88
N TYR A 523 24.88 3.75 -18.09
CA TYR A 523 25.06 5.18 -18.36
C TYR A 523 24.84 6.07 -17.14
N CYS A 524 24.15 5.57 -16.12
CA CYS A 524 23.91 6.28 -14.87
C CYS A 524 23.91 5.33 -13.64
N PRO A 525 25.02 4.59 -13.40
CA PRO A 525 25.09 3.58 -12.34
C PRO A 525 24.85 4.15 -10.94
N GLY A 526 25.05 5.45 -10.73
CA GLY A 526 24.77 6.10 -9.45
C GLY A 526 23.28 6.13 -9.08
N LEU A 527 22.39 6.02 -10.07
CA LEU A 527 20.94 6.04 -9.87
C LEU A 527 20.34 4.67 -9.60
N ILE A 528 20.97 3.61 -10.09
CA ILE A 528 20.55 2.25 -9.79
C ILE A 528 21.37 1.79 -8.61
N PRO A 529 20.80 1.68 -7.39
CA PRO A 529 21.55 1.19 -6.26
C PRO A 529 22.13 -0.18 -6.63
N GLY A 530 23.47 -0.28 -6.63
CA GLY A 530 24.17 -1.54 -6.82
C GLY A 530 23.80 -2.44 -5.64
N SER A 531 22.81 -3.30 -5.83
CA SER A 531 22.06 -3.80 -4.69
C SER A 531 21.98 -5.30 -4.67
N ASN A 532 22.04 -5.77 -3.44
CA ASN A 532 21.77 -7.11 -2.98
C ASN A 532 20.46 -7.61 -3.62
N LYS A 533 20.52 -8.65 -4.46
CA LYS A 533 19.33 -9.23 -5.14
C LYS A 533 18.46 -10.06 -4.19
N VAL A 534 19.00 -10.42 -3.03
CA VAL A 534 18.40 -11.34 -2.05
C VAL A 534 17.04 -10.85 -1.49
N PRO A 535 16.76 -9.55 -1.28
CA PRO A 535 15.44 -9.08 -0.84
C PRO A 535 14.31 -9.45 -1.79
N LEU A 536 14.56 -9.51 -3.11
CA LEU A 536 13.55 -10.01 -4.06
C LEU A 536 13.30 -11.52 -3.84
N LEU A 537 14.35 -12.31 -3.60
CA LEU A 537 14.21 -13.72 -3.21
C LEU A 537 13.40 -13.85 -1.91
N HIS A 538 13.63 -13.00 -0.91
CA HIS A 538 12.84 -12.98 0.33
C HIS A 538 11.35 -12.73 0.04
N SER A 539 11.02 -11.78 -0.84
CA SER A 539 9.65 -11.47 -1.24
C SER A 539 8.99 -12.63 -2.00
N LEU A 540 9.70 -13.28 -2.92
CA LEU A 540 9.22 -14.46 -3.64
C LEU A 540 8.91 -15.62 -2.67
N VAL A 541 9.83 -15.95 -1.76
CA VAL A 541 9.60 -16.99 -0.74
C VAL A 541 8.37 -16.68 0.09
N ARG A 542 8.22 -15.44 0.57
CA ARG A 542 7.08 -15.03 1.41
C ARG A 542 5.74 -15.24 0.71
N MET A 543 5.68 -14.96 -0.57
CA MET A 543 4.47 -15.08 -1.37
C MET A 543 4.14 -16.53 -1.71
N MET A 544 5.15 -17.33 -2.06
CA MET A 544 4.98 -18.76 -2.34
C MET A 544 4.64 -19.58 -1.08
N TYR A 545 4.93 -19.06 0.11
CA TYR A 545 4.59 -19.71 1.37
C TYR A 545 3.11 -19.53 1.79
N LYS A 546 2.40 -18.55 1.21
CA LYS A 546 1.03 -18.19 1.61
C LYS A 546 0.02 -19.32 1.45
#